data_AF-A0A944DXI7-F1
#
_entry.id   AF-A0A944DXI7-F1
#
_cell.length_a   1.000
_cell.length_b   1.000
_cell.length_c   1.000
_cell.angle_alpha   90.00
_cell.angle_beta   90.00
_cell.angle_gamma   90.00
#
_symmetry.space_group_name_H-M   'P 1'
#
loop_
_entity.id
_entity.type
_entity.pdbx_description
1 polymer ?
#
loop_
_entity_poly.entity_id
_entity_poly.type
_entity_poly.pdbx_seq_one_letter_code
_entity_poly.pdbx_strand_id
1 'polypeptide(L)' 'MSWGVAGGAGAVAKAVQRLADARVDTVVPQPTADEPDPVGFVRFVAEEVRPLVP' A
#
# COMPACT_ATOMS: atom_id res chain seq x y z
N MET A 1 2.62 17.77 -5.68
CA MET A 1 1.44 17.01 -5.19
C MET A 1 1.88 15.57 -4.97
N SER A 2 1.84 15.10 -3.73
CA SER A 2 2.09 13.69 -3.41
C SER A 2 0.80 12.90 -3.64
N TRP A 3 0.84 11.85 -4.44
CA TRP A 3 -0.27 10.91 -4.66
C TRP A 3 -0.27 9.80 -3.60
N GLY A 4 0.08 10.15 -2.36
CA GLY A 4 0.16 9.21 -1.25
C GLY A 4 -1.23 8.75 -0.78
N VAL A 5 -1.28 7.55 -0.24
CA VAL A 5 -2.47 7.01 0.43
C VAL A 5 -2.19 7.00 1.92
N ALA A 6 -3.03 7.70 2.68
CA ALA A 6 -2.99 7.66 4.14
C ALA A 6 -4.20 6.87 4.66
N GLY A 7 -3.98 6.06 5.70
CA GLY A 7 -5.01 5.23 6.33
C GLY A 7 -4.59 3.77 6.50
N GLY A 8 -5.46 2.97 7.10
CA GLY A 8 -5.20 1.56 7.38
C GLY A 8 -5.28 0.63 6.17
N ALA A 9 -5.16 -0.67 6.40
CA ALA A 9 -4.97 -1.67 5.35
C ALA A 9 -6.04 -1.65 4.25
N GLY A 10 -7.32 -1.49 4.60
CA GLY A 10 -8.40 -1.41 3.62
C GLY A 10 -8.34 -0.17 2.71
N ALA A 11 -7.84 0.96 3.22
CA ALA A 11 -7.65 2.16 2.41
C ALA A 11 -6.53 1.97 1.38
N VAL A 12 -5.43 1.34 1.82
CA VAL A 12 -4.30 0.98 0.95
C VAL A 12 -4.72 -0.05 -0.10
N ALA A 13 -5.39 -1.13 0.30
CA ALA A 13 -5.86 -2.17 -0.62
C ALA A 13 -6.79 -1.62 -1.71
N LYS A 14 -7.72 -0.72 -1.34
CA LYS A 14 -8.59 -0.04 -2.32
C LYS A 14 -7.81 0.82 -3.30
N ALA A 15 -6.74 1.48 -2.86
CA ALA A 15 -5.90 2.25 -3.76
C ALA A 15 -5.08 1.35 -4.69
N VAL A 16 -4.55 0.24 -4.20
CA VAL A 16 -3.88 -0.78 -5.02
C VAL A 16 -4.84 -1.34 -6.08
N GLN A 17 -6.09 -1.67 -5.70
CA GLN A 17 -7.09 -2.14 -6.66
C GLN A 17 -7.36 -1.14 -7.77
N ARG A 18 -7.47 0.15 -7.45
CA ARG A 18 -7.68 1.20 -8.47
C ARG A 18 -6.52 1.30 -9.46
N LEU A 19 -5.29 1.05 -9.01
CA LEU A 19 -4.12 1.01 -9.88
C LEU A 19 -4.13 -0.25 -10.75
N ALA A 20 -4.46 -1.40 -10.17
CA ALA A 20 -4.60 -2.67 -10.91
C ALA A 20 -5.69 -2.58 -12.00
N ASP A 21 -6.84 -1.98 -11.69
CA ASP A 21 -7.94 -1.73 -12.63
C ASP A 21 -7.49 -0.84 -13.81
N ALA A 22 -6.50 0.02 -13.59
CA ALA A 22 -5.90 0.87 -14.61
C ALA A 22 -4.83 0.16 -15.46
N ARG A 23 -4.75 -1.19 -15.41
CA ARG A 23 -3.75 -2.03 -16.12
C ARG A 23 -2.31 -1.84 -15.63
N VAL A 24 -2.11 -1.44 -14.37
CA VAL A 24 -0.79 -1.49 -13.75
C VAL A 24 -0.47 -2.94 -13.38
N ASP A 25 0.56 -3.51 -14.00
CA ASP A 25 0.96 -4.91 -13.77
C ASP A 25 1.66 -5.12 -12.41
N THR A 26 2.23 -4.06 -11.82
CA THR A 26 2.96 -4.15 -10.56
C THR A 26 2.82 -2.88 -9.74
N VAL A 27 2.42 -3.02 -8.48
CA VAL A 27 2.39 -1.94 -7.50
C VAL A 27 3.42 -2.23 -6.41
N VAL A 28 4.32 -1.28 -6.16
CA VAL A 28 5.33 -1.39 -5.11
C VAL A 28 5.01 -0.37 -4.01
N PRO A 29 4.49 -0.80 -2.86
CA PRO A 29 4.29 0.08 -1.70
C PRO A 29 5.64 0.64 -1.23
N GLN A 30 5.67 1.94 -0.94
CA GLN A 30 6.84 2.62 -0.39
C GLN A 30 6.42 3.33 0.90
N PRO A 31 7.23 3.22 1.98
CA PRO A 31 7.02 4.05 3.15
C PRO A 31 7.28 5.52 2.82
N THR A 32 6.75 6.43 3.63
CA THR A 32 7.17 7.82 3.57
C THR A 32 8.59 7.97 4.13
N ALA A 33 9.28 9.06 3.79
CA ALA A 33 10.66 9.27 4.21
C ALA A 33 10.83 9.39 5.74
N ASP A 34 9.75 9.74 6.43
CA ASP A 34 9.66 9.92 7.88
C ASP A 34 9.11 8.69 8.63
N GLU A 35 8.90 7.56 7.95
CA GLU A 35 8.44 6.31 8.57
C GLU A 35 9.41 5.85 9.67
N PRO A 36 9.00 5.87 10.95
CA PRO A 36 9.88 5.50 12.05
C PRO A 36 10.10 3.97 12.16
N ASP A 37 9.24 3.15 11.57
CA ASP A 37 9.34 1.68 11.61
C ASP A 37 9.22 1.04 10.20
N PRO A 38 10.31 1.05 9.41
CA PRO A 38 10.30 0.44 8.07
C PRO A 38 9.99 -1.07 8.08
N VAL A 39 10.38 -1.79 9.15
CA VAL A 39 10.09 -3.23 9.28
C VAL A 39 8.62 -3.43 9.60
N GLY A 40 8.05 -2.60 10.48
CA GLY A 40 6.62 -2.53 10.75
C GLY A 40 5.81 -2.25 9.50
N PHE A 41 6.25 -1.32 8.64
CA PHE A 41 5.61 -1.07 7.34
C PHE A 41 5.58 -2.33 6.45
N VAL A 42 6.72 -3.02 6.32
CA VAL A 42 6.78 -4.25 5.50
C VAL A 42 5.84 -5.32 6.07
N ARG A 43 5.80 -5.50 7.39
CA ARG A 43 4.88 -6.45 8.05
C ARG A 43 3.43 -6.06 7.84
N PHE A 44 3.07 -4.79 8.04
CA PHE A 44 1.73 -4.26 7.76
C PHE A 44 1.29 -4.55 6.32
N VAL A 45 2.15 -4.26 5.34
CA VAL A 45 1.83 -4.54 3.93
C VAL A 45 1.66 -6.05 3.69
N ALA A 46 2.56 -6.87 4.23
CA ALA A 46 2.56 -8.31 4.00
C ALA A 46 1.40 -9.04 4.69
N GLU A 47 1.08 -8.66 5.93
CA GLU A 47 0.15 -9.36 6.82
C GLU A 47 -1.26 -8.77 6.75
N GLU A 48 -1.42 -7.46 6.54
CA GLU A 48 -2.72 -6.81 6.60
C GLU A 48 -3.23 -6.33 5.23
N VAL A 49 -2.36 -5.80 4.37
CA VAL A 49 -2.78 -5.27 3.06
C VAL A 49 -2.90 -6.38 2.02
N ARG A 50 -1.85 -7.18 1.85
CA ARG A 50 -1.77 -8.22 0.81
C ARG A 50 -2.95 -9.18 0.80
N PRO A 51 -3.51 -9.65 1.94
CA PRO A 51 -4.68 -10.54 1.92
C PRO A 51 -5.96 -9.89 1.40
N LEU A 52 -6.01 -8.55 1.30
CA LEU A 52 -7.18 -7.79 0.86
C LEU A 52 -7.07 -7.38 -0.63
N VAL A 53 -5.96 -7.68 -1.30
CA VAL A 53 -5.72 -7.42 -2.71
C VAL A 53 -5.93 -8.72 -3.50
N PRO A 54 -6.72 -8.71 -4.60
CA PRO A 54 -6.99 -9.89 -5.43
C PRO A 54 -5.77 -10.46 -6.16
#